data_AF-A0A486T627-F1
#
_entry.id   AF-A0A486T627-F1
#
_cell.length_a   1.000
_cell.length_b   1.000
_cell.length_c   1.000
_cell.angle_alpha   90.00
_cell.angle_beta   90.00
_cell.angle_gamma   90.00
#
_symmetry.space_group_name_H-M   'P 1'
#
loop_
_entity.id
_entity.type
_entity.pdbx_description
1 polymer ?
#
loop_
_entity_poly.entity_id
_entity_poly.type
_entity_poly.pdbx_seq_one_letter_code
_entity_poly.pdbx_strand_id
1 'polypeptide(L)' 'MTCSVCEKQPRQRRQPPLECMKYIPEEQGEYMSLNGRGTKESYYICTECGHKWLHETGNYGMGWQP' A
#
# COMPACT_ATOMS: atom_id res chain seq x y z
N MET A 1 0.19 -1.01 12.59
CA MET A 1 -0.91 -1.83 13.12
C MET A 1 -1.05 -3.01 12.20
N THR A 2 -1.02 -4.23 12.73
CA THR A 2 -1.29 -5.45 11.95
C THR A 2 -2.79 -5.58 11.70
N CYS A 3 -3.16 -6.13 10.54
CA CYS A 3 -4.53 -6.51 10.23
C CYS A 3 -5.08 -7.45 11.31
N SER A 4 -6.19 -7.10 11.97
CA SER A 4 -6.70 -7.87 13.13
C SER A 4 -7.24 -9.26 12.80
N VAL A 5 -7.48 -9.58 11.52
CA VAL A 5 -8.00 -10.89 11.10
C VAL A 5 -6.89 -11.77 10.54
N CYS A 6 -6.08 -11.19 9.66
CA CYS A 6 -5.01 -11.92 8.98
C CYS A 6 -3.68 -11.90 9.75
N GLU A 7 -3.55 -11.06 10.79
CA GLU A 7 -2.37 -10.80 11.63
C GLU A 7 -1.06 -10.55 10.86
N LYS A 8 -1.18 -10.34 9.55
CA LYS A 8 -0.07 -10.15 8.62
C LYS A 8 0.04 -8.68 8.26
N GLN A 9 1.29 -8.22 8.21
CA GLN A 9 1.66 -6.91 7.70
C GLN A 9 2.94 -7.05 6.88
N PRO A 10 3.00 -6.49 5.67
CA PRO A 10 4.24 -6.40 4.93
C PRO A 10 5.23 -5.51 5.71
N ARG A 11 6.38 -6.08 6.06
CA ARG A 11 7.39 -5.42 6.92
C ARG A 11 8.39 -4.61 6.11
N GLN A 12 8.62 -5.00 4.86
CA GLN A 12 9.60 -4.34 4.00
C GLN A 12 8.93 -3.41 3.00
N ARG A 13 9.55 -2.25 2.78
CA ARG A 13 9.10 -1.21 1.84
C ARG A 13 8.83 -1.72 0.41
N ARG A 14 9.62 -2.71 -0.04
CA ARG A 14 9.51 -3.32 -1.38
C ARG A 14 8.96 -4.75 -1.36
N GLN A 15 8.40 -5.19 -0.24
CA GLN A 15 7.77 -6.50 -0.18
C GLN A 15 6.55 -6.49 -1.11
N PRO A 16 6.32 -7.58 -1.87
CA PRO A 16 5.07 -7.73 -2.61
C PRO A 16 3.87 -7.74 -1.64
N PRO A 17 2.66 -7.43 -2.15
CA PRO A 17 1.43 -7.58 -1.39
C PRO A 17 1.29 -9.02 -0.87
N LEU A 18 0.67 -9.15 0.30
CA LEU A 18 0.32 -10.45 0.87
C LEU A 18 -0.80 -11.11 0.04
N GLU A 19 -0.94 -12.43 0.13
CA GLU A 19 -2.00 -13.17 -0.58
C GLU A 19 -3.42 -12.70 -0.21
N CYS A 20 -3.61 -12.23 1.03
CA CYS A 20 -4.89 -11.68 1.49
C CYS A 20 -5.13 -10.24 1.01
N MET A 21 -4.17 -9.59 0.35
CA MET A 21 -4.28 -8.22 -0.15
C MET A 21 -4.69 -8.21 -1.62
N LYS A 22 -5.79 -7.54 -1.92
CA LYS A 22 -6.28 -7.31 -3.27
C LYS A 22 -5.96 -5.88 -3.70
N TYR A 23 -5.31 -5.75 -4.85
CA TYR A 23 -5.00 -4.46 -5.44
C TYR A 23 -6.27 -3.73 -5.87
N ILE A 24 -6.36 -2.43 -5.56
CA ILE A 24 -7.45 -1.55 -5.95
C ILE A 24 -6.93 -0.57 -7.01
N PRO A 25 -7.09 -0.87 -8.31
CA PRO A 25 -6.64 0.03 -9.38
C PRO A 25 -7.43 1.34 -9.41
N GLU A 26 -8.65 1.36 -8.89
CA GLU A 26 -9.52 2.54 -8.91
C GLU A 26 -9.07 3.65 -7.96
N GLU A 27 -8.32 3.31 -6.90
CA GLU A 27 -7.75 4.30 -5.97
C GLU A 27 -6.30 4.66 -6.31
N GLN A 28 -5.80 4.20 -7.46
CA GLN A 28 -4.44 4.51 -7.89
C GLN A 28 -4.34 6.00 -8.27
N GLY A 29 -3.87 6.82 -7.33
CA GLY A 29 -3.54 8.22 -7.55
C GLY A 29 -2.11 8.35 -8.07
N GLU A 30 -1.93 8.90 -9.27
CA GLU A 30 -0.63 9.42 -9.67
C GLU A 30 -0.44 10.79 -9.01
N TYR A 31 -0.02 10.80 -7.74
CA TYR A 31 0.22 12.06 -7.04
C TYR A 31 1.57 12.64 -7.48
N MET A 32 1.51 13.70 -8.29
CA MET A 32 2.68 14.52 -8.56
C MET A 32 2.99 15.34 -7.31
N SER A 33 3.97 14.88 -6.53
CA SER A 33 4.54 15.71 -5.46
C SER A 33 5.04 17.02 -6.05
N LEU A 34 4.99 18.13 -5.29
CA LEU A 34 5.41 19.48 -5.71
C LEU A 34 6.83 19.56 -6.32
N ASN A 35 7.66 18.53 -6.15
CA ASN A 35 9.00 18.41 -6.76
C ASN A 35 9.05 17.63 -8.09
N GLY A 36 7.91 17.36 -8.75
CA GLY A 36 7.86 16.81 -10.11
C GLY A 36 8.30 15.35 -10.26
N ARG A 37 8.63 14.65 -9.16
CA ARG A 37 8.78 13.19 -9.14
C ARG A 37 7.48 12.59 -8.64
N GLY A 38 6.67 12.06 -9.55
CA GLY A 38 5.44 11.35 -9.22
C GLY A 38 5.73 10.22 -8.23
N THR A 39 5.06 10.26 -7.10
CA THR A 39 5.11 9.17 -6.14
C THR A 39 4.01 8.19 -6.52
N LYS A 40 4.39 6.97 -6.88
CA LYS A 40 3.42 5.92 -7.23
C LYS A 40 2.85 5.35 -5.93
N GLU A 41 1.61 5.75 -5.66
CA GLU A 41 0.77 5.24 -4.58
C GLU A 41 -0.08 4.10 -5.11
N SER A 42 0.01 2.94 -4.48
CA SER A 42 -0.77 1.76 -4.83
C SER A 42 -1.60 1.35 -3.63
N TYR A 43 -2.92 1.28 -3.80
CA TYR A 43 -3.83 0.93 -2.71
C TYR A 43 -4.20 -0.55 -2.79
N TYR A 44 -4.22 -1.18 -1.63
CA TYR A 44 -4.58 -2.59 -1.46
C TYR A 44 -5.62 -2.70 -0.35
N ILE A 45 -6.52 -3.67 -0.46
CA ILE A 45 -7.47 -3.98 0.60
C ILE A 45 -7.32 -5.44 0.98
N CYS A 46 -7.33 -5.72 2.27
CA CYS A 46 -7.35 -7.08 2.75
C CYS A 46 -8.75 -7.68 2.54
N THR A 47 -8.84 -8.82 1.85
CA THR A 47 -10.12 -9.50 1.59
C THR A 47 -10.70 -10.18 2.83
N GLU A 48 -9.88 -10.42 3.86
CA GLU A 48 -10.31 -11.11 5.08
C GLU A 48 -10.87 -10.14 6.13
N CYS A 49 -10.28 -8.95 6.30
CA CYS A 49 -10.74 -7.94 7.27
C CYS A 49 -11.29 -6.66 6.66
N GLY A 50 -11.10 -6.42 5.37
CA GLY A 50 -11.45 -5.15 4.72
C GLY A 50 -10.49 -3.99 5.00
N HIS A 51 -9.35 -4.22 5.66
CA HIS A 51 -8.39 -3.15 5.97
C HIS A 51 -7.66 -2.68 4.71
N LYS A 52 -7.62 -1.35 4.51
CA LYS A 52 -6.90 -0.76 3.40
C LYS A 52 -5.43 -0.58 3.76
N TRP A 53 -4.58 -0.62 2.74
CA TRP A 53 -3.15 -0.46 2.84
C TRP A 53 -2.68 0.38 1.67
N LEU A 54 -1.87 1.39 1.98
CA LEU A 54 -1.16 2.18 1.00
C LEU A 54 0.24 1.60 0.81
N HIS A 55 0.65 1.44 -0.44
CA HIS A 55 2.00 1.06 -0.83
C HIS A 55 2.63 2.18 -1.64
N GLU A 56 3.52 2.93 -1.01
CA GLU A 56 4.33 3.94 -1.68
C GLU A 56 5.66 3.34 -2.13
N THR A 57 5.89 3.31 -3.44
CA THR A 57 7.15 2.84 -4.03
C THR A 57 8.12 3.98 -4.36
N GLY A 58 7.72 5.23 -4.13
CA GLY A 58 8.57 6.40 -4.34
C GLY A 58 9.84 6.34 -3.50
N ASN A 59 10.93 6.92 -4.01
CA ASN A 59 12.24 6.90 -3.34
C ASN A 59 12.17 7.46 -1.89
N TYR A 60 11.22 8.37 -1.64
CA TYR A 60 10.94 8.99 -0.34
C TYR A 60 9.63 8.51 0.35
N GLY A 61 8.84 7.63 -0.27
CA GLY A 61 7.54 7.20 0.28
C GLY A 61 7.63 6.29 1.51
N MET A 62 6.64 6.21 2.38
CA MET A 62 6.80 5.48 3.65
C MET A 62 6.78 3.94 3.51
N GLY A 63 6.52 3.42 2.30
CA GLY A 63 6.38 1.99 2.04
C GLY A 63 4.96 1.52 2.27
N TRP A 64 4.80 0.47 3.08
CA TRP A 64 3.49 -0.05 3.43
C TRP A 64 2.92 0.68 4.65
N GLN A 65 1.77 1.31 4.47
CA GLN A 65 1.04 2.02 5.52
C GLN A 65 -0.38 1.46 5.67
N PRO A 66 -0.85 1.18 6.90
CA PRO A 66 -2.25 0.89 7.18
C PRO A 66 -3.14 2.13 7.06
#